data_AF-A0A7C4VK96-F1
#
_entry.id   AF-A0A7C4VK96-F1
#
_cell.length_a   1.000
_cell.length_b   1.000
_cell.length_c   1.000
_cell.angle_alpha   90.00
_cell.angle_beta   90.00
_cell.angle_gamma   90.00
#
_symmetry.space_group_name_H-M   'P 1'
#
loop_
_entity.id
_entity.type
_entity.pdbx_description
1 polymer ?
#
loop_
_entity_poly.entity_id
_entity_poly.type
_entity_poly.pdbx_seq_one_letter_code
_entity_poly.pdbx_strand_id
1 'polypeptide(L)'
;MKESGFSPFGGVNFDVKAVGGVATEHVPDNVKELVTGKPLAPPEPPREGWEILDIVEQQPAEVVEEVSTSMGGFLIKVVAEAVMASRNTMYKTPANEPIYWVSWVYKISWRPVKKA
;
A
#
# COMPACT_ATOMS: atom_id res chain seq x y z
N MET A 1 -13.36 -0.29 7.84
CA MET A 1 -12.83 -0.65 9.18
C MET A 1 -13.98 -1.10 10.05
N LYS A 2 -13.81 -2.04 11.01
CA LYS A 2 -14.92 -2.51 11.85
C LYS A 2 -14.51 -2.69 13.31
N GLU A 3 -15.46 -2.45 14.22
CA GLU A 3 -15.33 -2.84 15.63
C GLU A 3 -15.13 -4.36 15.74
N SER A 4 -14.18 -4.78 16.57
CA SER A 4 -13.77 -6.19 16.72
C SER A 4 -13.71 -6.68 18.16
N GLY A 5 -13.91 -5.79 19.14
CA GLY A 5 -13.92 -6.14 20.56
C GLY A 5 -13.47 -5.02 21.46
N PHE A 6 -12.89 -5.37 22.60
CA PHE A 6 -12.42 -4.43 23.61
C PHE A 6 -10.94 -4.04 23.42
N SER A 7 -10.63 -2.77 23.66
CA SER A 7 -9.27 -2.24 23.79
C SER A 7 -9.22 -1.21 24.92
N PRO A 8 -8.09 -1.07 25.64
CA PRO A 8 -7.94 -0.02 26.65
C PRO A 8 -7.94 1.41 26.06
N PHE A 9 -7.88 1.57 24.74
CA PHE A 9 -7.81 2.86 24.04
C PHE A 9 -9.20 3.41 23.70
N GLY A 10 -10.09 3.47 24.69
CA GLY A 10 -11.46 3.96 24.54
C GLY A 10 -12.54 2.87 24.56
N GLY A 11 -12.21 1.65 24.96
CA GLY A 11 -13.18 0.55 25.12
C GLY A 11 -13.51 -0.22 23.84
N VAL A 12 -12.98 0.21 22.69
CA VAL A 12 -13.24 -0.40 21.38
C VAL A 12 -11.94 -0.71 20.67
N ASN A 13 -11.83 -1.95 20.18
CA ASN A 13 -10.79 -2.41 19.28
C ASN A 13 -11.31 -2.47 17.84
N PHE A 14 -10.41 -2.35 16.86
CA PHE A 14 -10.77 -2.36 15.45
C PHE A 14 -10.04 -3.45 14.69
N ASP A 15 -10.75 -4.10 13.76
CA ASP A 15 -10.17 -4.88 12.68
C ASP A 15 -10.06 -3.98 11.45
N VAL A 16 -8.82 -3.75 11.01
CA VAL A 16 -8.48 -2.87 9.89
C VAL A 16 -7.76 -3.68 8.84
N LYS A 17 -8.46 -3.93 7.73
CA LYS A 17 -7.90 -4.55 6.54
C LYS A 17 -7.41 -3.47 5.58
N ALA A 18 -6.13 -3.12 5.67
CA ALA A 18 -5.47 -2.22 4.74
C ALA A 18 -5.02 -2.98 3.47
N VAL A 19 -5.12 -2.32 2.32
CA VAL A 19 -4.64 -2.83 1.02
C VAL A 19 -3.86 -1.72 0.35
N GLY A 20 -2.68 -2.05 -0.16
CA GLY A 20 -1.79 -1.13 -0.85
C GLY A 20 -1.49 -1.65 -2.25
N GLY A 21 -1.51 -0.74 -3.21
CA GLY A 21 -1.09 -0.98 -4.58
C GLY A 21 0.00 0.01 -4.96
N VAL A 22 0.65 -0.25 -6.09
CA VAL A 22 1.59 0.69 -6.70
C VAL A 22 1.18 0.90 -8.15
N ALA A 23 1.24 2.15 -8.58
CA ALA A 23 1.11 2.54 -9.97
C ALA A 23 2.26 3.50 -10.29
N THR A 24 2.76 3.41 -11.51
CA THR A 24 3.78 4.28 -12.04
C THR A 24 3.16 5.60 -12.47
N GLU A 25 3.67 6.71 -11.95
CA GLU A 25 3.34 8.04 -12.49
C GLU A 25 4.22 8.35 -13.71
N HIS A 26 5.51 8.05 -13.59
CA HIS A 26 6.48 8.23 -14.67
C HIS A 26 7.49 7.08 -14.66
N VAL A 27 7.75 6.53 -15.85
CA VAL A 27 8.85 5.60 -16.09
C VAL A 27 9.74 6.20 -17.19
N PRO A 28 11.05 6.38 -16.94
CA PRO A 28 11.99 6.88 -17.95
C PRO A 28 12.02 6.00 -19.21
N ASP A 29 12.23 6.60 -20.38
CA ASP A 29 12.19 5.88 -21.67
C ASP A 29 13.25 4.78 -21.77
N ASN A 30 14.47 5.04 -21.29
CA ASN A 30 15.53 4.03 -21.24
C ASN A 30 15.16 2.82 -20.37
N VAL A 31 14.28 2.99 -19.39
CA VAL A 31 13.76 1.91 -18.55
C VAL A 31 12.62 1.17 -19.24
N LYS A 32 11.77 1.87 -20.01
CA LYS A 32 10.74 1.24 -20.86
C LYS A 32 11.34 0.38 -21.97
N GLU A 33 12.46 0.80 -22.54
CA GLU A 33 13.19 0.03 -23.55
C GLU A 33 13.61 -1.36 -23.05
N LEU A 34 13.93 -1.50 -21.76
CA LEU A 34 14.32 -2.80 -21.14
C LEU A 34 13.24 -3.87 -21.28
N VAL A 35 11.98 -3.47 -21.40
CA VAL A 35 10.83 -4.38 -21.52
C VAL A 35 10.24 -4.47 -22.93
N THR A 36 10.90 -3.87 -23.91
CA THR A 36 10.47 -3.97 -25.31
C THR A 36 10.60 -5.41 -25.80
N GLY A 37 9.56 -5.92 -26.44
CA GLY A 37 9.48 -7.31 -26.89
C GLY A 37 9.30 -8.36 -25.78
N LYS A 38 9.23 -7.96 -24.51
CA LYS A 38 8.97 -8.89 -23.39
C LYS A 38 7.50 -9.33 -23.34
N PRO A 39 7.20 -10.54 -22.83
CA PRO A 39 5.84 -11.00 -22.65
C PRO A 39 5.08 -10.17 -21.60
N LEU A 40 3.75 -10.17 -21.70
CA LEU A 40 2.89 -9.62 -20.64
C LEU A 40 3.07 -10.40 -19.34
N ALA A 41 2.95 -9.70 -18.21
CA ALA A 41 2.97 -10.28 -16.89
C ALA A 41 1.87 -11.36 -16.73
N PRO A 42 2.15 -12.51 -16.11
CA PRO A 42 1.13 -13.46 -15.69
C PRO A 42 0.27 -12.87 -14.54
N PRO A 43 -0.88 -13.49 -14.21
CA PRO A 43 -1.72 -13.03 -13.10
C PRO A 43 -1.04 -13.12 -11.72
N GLU A 44 -0.17 -14.12 -11.54
CA GLU A 44 0.67 -14.25 -10.35
C GLU A 44 2.03 -13.57 -10.56
N PRO A 45 2.68 -13.06 -9.51
CA PRO A 45 4.02 -12.50 -9.64
C PRO A 45 5.00 -13.50 -10.25
N PRO A 46 5.81 -13.09 -11.25
CA PRO A 46 6.88 -13.93 -11.78
C PRO A 46 7.82 -14.43 -10.67
N ARG A 47 8.38 -15.63 -10.82
CA ARG A 47 9.31 -16.20 -9.83
C ARG A 47 10.73 -15.66 -9.96
N GLU A 48 11.08 -15.12 -11.13
CA GLU A 48 12.43 -14.70 -11.49
C GLU A 48 12.43 -13.30 -12.12
N GLY A 49 13.62 -12.69 -12.21
CA GLY A 49 13.82 -11.41 -12.89
C GLY A 49 13.54 -10.17 -12.02
N TRP A 50 13.46 -10.34 -10.70
CA TRP A 50 13.31 -9.23 -9.76
C TRP A 50 14.64 -8.61 -9.39
N GLU A 51 14.68 -7.29 -9.46
CA GLU A 51 15.77 -6.43 -9.02
C GLU A 51 15.27 -5.61 -7.82
N ILE A 52 15.99 -5.61 -6.70
CA ILE A 52 15.66 -4.76 -5.55
C ILE A 52 16.00 -3.31 -5.90
N LEU A 53 15.08 -2.41 -5.58
CA LEU A 53 15.25 -0.98 -5.78
C LEU A 53 15.37 -0.27 -4.43
N ASP A 54 16.20 0.76 -4.40
CA ASP A 54 16.24 1.69 -3.29
C ASP A 54 15.08 2.68 -3.36
N ILE A 55 14.44 2.92 -2.21
CA ILE A 55 13.45 3.99 -2.05
C ILE A 55 14.22 5.25 -1.67
N VAL A 56 14.44 6.12 -2.65
CA VAL A 56 15.20 7.37 -2.45
C VAL A 56 14.38 8.40 -1.66
N GLU A 57 13.09 8.48 -1.94
CA GLU A 57 12.15 9.37 -1.27
C GLU A 57 10.76 8.75 -1.21
N GLN A 58 9.96 9.14 -0.22
CA GLN A 58 8.55 8.80 -0.15
C GLN A 58 7.79 9.84 0.68
N GLN A 59 6.50 9.96 0.43
CA GLN A 59 5.55 10.59 1.34
C GLN A 59 4.58 9.51 1.84
N PRO A 60 4.38 9.35 3.16
CA PRO A 60 3.45 8.35 3.68
C PRO A 60 2.04 8.60 3.16
N ALA A 61 1.36 7.52 2.73
CA ALA A 61 -0.04 7.61 2.37
C ALA A 61 -0.88 7.54 3.66
N GLU A 62 -1.65 8.59 3.92
CA GLU A 62 -2.47 8.69 5.13
C GLU A 62 -3.95 8.67 4.79
N VAL A 63 -4.73 7.90 5.55
CA VAL A 63 -6.19 7.97 5.55
C VAL A 63 -6.70 8.12 6.97
N VAL A 64 -7.65 9.02 7.16
CA VAL A 64 -8.37 9.21 8.42
C VAL A 64 -9.85 9.04 8.15
N GLU A 65 -10.47 8.09 8.84
CA GLU A 65 -11.91 7.83 8.74
C GLU A 65 -12.56 7.94 10.11
N GLU A 66 -13.77 8.51 10.14
CA GLU A 66 -14.62 8.45 11.32
C GLU A 66 -15.52 7.21 11.24
N VAL A 67 -15.52 6.41 12.30
CA VAL A 67 -16.30 5.17 12.40
C VAL A 67 -17.20 5.24 13.63
N SER A 68 -18.48 5.01 13.41
CA SER A 68 -19.46 4.84 14.48
C SER A 68 -19.34 3.45 15.11
N THR A 69 -19.30 3.40 16.44
CA THR A 69 -19.15 2.17 17.24
C THR A 69 -20.23 2.07 18.31
N SER A 70 -20.25 0.95 19.03
CA SER A 70 -21.07 0.77 20.23
C SER A 70 -20.80 1.83 21.33
N MET A 71 -19.60 2.41 21.36
CA MET A 71 -19.15 3.38 22.37
C MET A 71 -19.08 4.83 21.84
N GLY A 72 -19.60 5.08 20.63
CA GLY A 72 -19.59 6.41 19.98
C GLY A 72 -18.68 6.50 18.76
N GLY A 73 -18.39 7.72 18.31
CA GLY A 73 -17.54 7.96 17.13
C GLY A 73 -16.05 7.83 17.46
N PHE A 74 -15.30 7.21 16.55
CA PHE A 74 -13.84 7.10 16.62
C PHE A 74 -13.20 7.59 15.33
N LEU A 75 -12.09 8.32 15.45
CA LEU A 75 -11.22 8.61 14.32
C LEU A 75 -10.14 7.53 14.25
N ILE A 76 -10.12 6.79 13.16
CA ILE A 76 -9.11 5.79 12.85
C ILE A 76 -8.17 6.39 11.81
N LYS A 77 -6.87 6.39 12.11
CA LYS A 77 -5.81 6.82 11.20
C LYS A 77 -5.00 5.61 10.77
N VAL A 78 -4.84 5.45 9.46
CA VAL A 78 -3.92 4.47 8.86
C VAL A 78 -2.85 5.23 8.09
N VAL A 79 -1.59 4.99 8.42
CA VAL A 79 -0.43 5.50 7.69
C VAL A 79 0.25 4.33 7.02
N ALA A 80 0.38 4.37 5.69
CA ALA A 80 1.09 3.38 4.91
C ALA A 80 2.46 3.92 4.48
N GLU A 81 3.51 3.16 4.78
CA GLU A 81 4.90 3.45 4.41
C GLU A 81 5.42 2.34 3.51
N ALA A 82 6.06 2.71 2.40
CA ALA A 82 6.77 1.78 1.54
C ALA A 82 8.10 1.41 2.23
N VAL A 83 8.36 0.12 2.42
CA VAL A 83 9.56 -0.36 3.13
C VAL A 83 10.52 -1.12 2.23
N MET A 84 10.02 -1.68 1.13
CA MET A 84 10.83 -2.38 0.13
C MET A 84 10.21 -2.15 -1.24
N ALA A 85 11.04 -1.99 -2.26
CA ALA A 85 10.61 -1.91 -3.64
C ALA A 85 11.42 -2.89 -4.50
N SER A 86 10.78 -3.47 -5.51
CA SER A 86 11.45 -4.26 -6.53
C SER A 86 10.84 -4.01 -7.89
N ARG A 87 11.63 -4.26 -8.94
CA ARG A 87 11.22 -4.14 -10.32
C ARG A 87 11.51 -5.43 -11.08
N ASN A 88 10.64 -5.77 -12.03
CA ASN A 88 10.86 -6.86 -12.98
C ASN A 88 10.86 -6.34 -14.40
N THR A 89 11.92 -6.64 -15.15
CA THR A 89 12.11 -6.24 -16.56
C THR A 89 12.07 -7.43 -17.53
N MET A 90 11.83 -8.65 -17.03
CA MET A 90 11.63 -9.84 -17.87
C MET A 90 10.21 -9.93 -18.43
N TYR A 91 9.28 -9.19 -17.81
CA TYR A 91 7.87 -9.09 -18.19
C TYR A 91 7.48 -7.61 -18.27
N LYS A 92 6.36 -7.34 -18.95
CA LYS A 92 5.80 -6.00 -19.07
C LYS A 92 4.35 -5.93 -18.62
N THR A 93 3.95 -4.75 -18.15
CA THR A 93 2.54 -4.39 -17.91
C THR A 93 1.82 -4.13 -19.24
N PRO A 94 0.48 -4.05 -19.24
CA PRO A 94 -0.29 -3.62 -20.42
C PRO A 94 0.11 -2.24 -20.96
N ALA A 95 0.71 -1.38 -20.13
CA ALA A 95 1.22 -0.07 -20.51
C ALA A 95 2.63 -0.12 -21.17
N ASN A 96 3.18 -1.31 -21.42
CA ASN A 96 4.57 -1.53 -21.86
C ASN A 96 5.62 -0.99 -20.88
N GLU A 97 5.35 -1.12 -19.58
CA GLU A 97 6.28 -0.72 -18.53
C GLU A 97 6.77 -1.93 -17.72
N PRO A 98 7.91 -1.83 -17.02
CA PRO A 98 8.31 -2.84 -16.05
C PRO A 98 7.25 -3.04 -14.97
N ILE A 99 7.25 -4.22 -14.37
CA ILE A 99 6.43 -4.49 -13.20
C ILE A 99 7.16 -3.90 -11.99
N TYR A 100 6.44 -3.15 -11.15
CA TYR A 100 6.93 -2.71 -9.86
C TYR A 100 6.15 -3.41 -8.75
N TRP A 101 6.85 -3.76 -7.68
CA TRP A 101 6.25 -4.33 -6.49
C TRP A 101 6.74 -3.58 -5.26
N VAL A 102 5.82 -3.24 -4.37
CA VAL A 102 6.13 -2.50 -3.15
C VAL A 102 5.58 -3.28 -1.96
N SER A 103 6.42 -3.43 -0.94
CA SER A 103 6.00 -3.91 0.37
C SER A 103 5.66 -2.71 1.26
N TRP A 104 4.54 -2.82 1.97
CA TRP A 104 3.98 -1.73 2.78
C TRP A 104 3.92 -2.13 4.24
N VAL A 105 4.20 -1.18 5.13
CA VAL A 105 3.88 -1.27 6.55
C VAL A 105 2.73 -0.32 6.85
N TYR A 106 1.70 -0.82 7.53
CA TYR A 106 0.53 -0.04 7.93
C TYR A 106 0.56 0.23 9.42
N LYS A 107 0.67 1.51 9.79
CA LYS A 107 0.57 1.98 11.18
C LYS A 107 -0.86 2.41 11.42
N ILE A 108 -1.58 1.61 12.19
CA ILE A 108 -2.98 1.82 12.51
C ILE A 108 -3.07 2.39 13.93
N SER A 109 -3.83 3.47 14.09
CA SER A 109 -4.11 4.08 15.38
C SER A 109 -5.55 4.60 15.41
N TRP A 110 -6.13 4.72 16.60
CA TRP A 110 -7.47 5.28 16.74
C TRP A 110 -7.61 6.08 18.03
N ARG A 111 -8.58 6.98 18.03
CA ARG A 111 -8.97 7.75 19.22
C ARG A 111 -10.47 8.06 19.21
N PRO A 112 -11.12 8.15 20.38
CA PRO A 112 -12.49 8.65 20.46
C PRO A 112 -12.59 10.07 19.88
N VAL A 113 -13.68 10.35 19.17
CA VAL A 113 -14.07 11.72 18.85
C VAL A 113 -14.50 12.37 20.17
N LYS A 114 -13.81 13.44 20.60
CA LYS A 114 -14.26 14.21 21.76
C LYS A 114 -15.64 14.77 21.43
N LYS A 115 -16.64 14.44 22.24
CA LYS A 115 -17.90 15.21 22.22
C LYS A 115 -17.56 16.63 22.66
N ALA A 116 -17.90 17.60 21.82
CA ALA A 116 -17.86 19.02 22.17
C ALA A 116 -18.84 19.31 23.32
#